data_AF-A0A5Y4VMC6-F1
#
_entry.id   AF-A0A5Y4VMC6-F1
#
_cell.length_a   1.000
_cell.length_b   1.000
_cell.length_c   1.000
_cell.angle_alpha   90.00
_cell.angle_beta   90.00
_cell.angle_gamma   90.00
#
_symmetry.space_group_name_H-M   'P 1'
#
loop_
_entity.id
_entity.type
_entity.pdbx_description
1 polymer ?
#
loop_
_entity_poly.entity_id
_entity_poly.type
_entity_poly.pdbx_seq_one_letter_code
_entity_poly.pdbx_strand_id
1 'polypeptide(L)'
;FELNEDVQKERDFIKALELCTFNITDEEKKKKLLEFKIEDNPMLGRLVFEKYHMFLGQNFFDICDLLYRENEAFNLENQDFLEFFYALGKISKHDDTHQFVFKNSNFKMLKILKDNSFNAGLEFSYRCSECKNVMPLFFYHCPVCYEFNTCKIIYEVKNNETH
;
A
#
# COMPACT_ATOMS: atom_id res chain seq x y z
N PHE A 1 -20.96 5.88 18.23
CA PHE A 1 -20.22 6.95 17.55
C PHE A 1 -19.34 6.36 16.45
N GLU A 2 -18.60 5.26 16.70
CA GLU A 2 -17.82 4.50 15.70
C GLU A 2 -18.63 4.09 14.45
N LEU A 3 -19.82 3.51 14.62
CA LEU A 3 -20.67 3.11 13.49
C LEU A 3 -21.02 4.24 12.49
N ASN A 4 -21.13 5.48 12.97
CA ASN A 4 -21.46 6.62 12.10
C ASN A 4 -20.22 7.14 11.34
N GLU A 5 -19.03 6.99 11.93
CA GLU A 5 -17.77 7.38 11.28
C GLU A 5 -17.42 6.42 10.15
N ASP A 6 -17.60 5.11 10.36
CA ASP A 6 -17.34 4.09 9.33
C ASP A 6 -18.28 4.26 8.12
N VAL A 7 -19.58 4.45 8.36
CA VAL A 7 -20.56 4.71 7.30
C VAL A 7 -20.22 5.99 6.51
N GLN A 8 -19.67 7.02 7.16
CA GLN A 8 -19.27 8.24 6.47
C GLN A 8 -18.06 8.00 5.56
N LYS A 9 -17.05 7.26 6.02
CA LYS A 9 -15.87 6.90 5.22
C LYS A 9 -16.24 6.07 3.99
N GLU A 10 -17.14 5.11 4.15
CA GLU A 10 -17.66 4.31 3.04
C GLU A 10 -18.40 5.16 2.01
N ARG A 11 -19.29 6.05 2.46
CA ARG A 11 -20.03 6.96 1.57
C ARG A 11 -19.10 7.86 0.77
N ASP A 12 -18.07 8.41 1.42
CA ASP A 12 -17.11 9.28 0.76
C ASP A 12 -16.25 8.50 -0.25
N PHE A 13 -15.89 7.26 0.07
CA PHE A 13 -15.22 6.37 -0.88
C PHE A 13 -16.11 6.01 -2.09
N ILE A 14 -17.38 5.70 -1.89
CA ILE A 14 -18.32 5.41 -2.99
C ILE A 14 -18.46 6.63 -3.92
N LYS A 15 -18.62 7.84 -3.37
CA LYS A 15 -18.65 9.07 -4.18
C LYS A 15 -17.35 9.28 -4.97
N ALA A 16 -16.21 8.95 -4.39
CA ALA A 16 -14.93 9.02 -5.08
C ALA A 16 -14.84 8.01 -6.25
N LEU A 17 -15.37 6.79 -6.06
CA LEU A 17 -15.46 5.82 -7.15
C LEU A 17 -16.39 6.31 -8.27
N GLU A 18 -17.56 6.85 -7.93
CA GLU A 18 -18.47 7.44 -8.92
C GLU A 18 -17.80 8.57 -9.71
N LEU A 19 -17.11 9.48 -9.03
CA LEU A 19 -16.35 10.57 -9.64
C LEU A 19 -15.32 10.06 -10.66
N CYS A 20 -14.68 8.92 -10.40
CA CYS A 20 -13.72 8.31 -11.32
C CYS A 20 -14.35 7.88 -12.65
N THR A 21 -15.66 7.60 -12.66
CA THR A 21 -16.41 7.20 -13.86
C THR A 21 -16.89 8.37 -14.71
N PHE A 22 -16.84 9.60 -14.19
CA PHE A 22 -17.34 10.77 -14.91
C PHE A 22 -16.51 11.06 -16.16
N ASN A 23 -17.18 11.54 -17.20
CA ASN A 23 -16.55 11.95 -18.45
C ASN A 23 -15.97 13.37 -18.35
N ILE A 24 -15.03 13.55 -17.42
CA ILE A 24 -14.24 14.76 -17.21
C ILE A 24 -12.76 14.39 -17.28
N THR A 25 -11.88 15.38 -17.38
CA THR A 25 -10.44 15.13 -17.50
C THR A 25 -9.87 14.50 -16.22
N ASP A 26 -8.78 13.74 -16.32
CA ASP A 26 -8.15 13.11 -15.15
C ASP A 26 -7.61 14.15 -14.16
N GLU A 27 -7.15 15.32 -14.63
CA GLU A 27 -6.77 16.43 -13.76
C GLU A 27 -7.95 17.01 -12.98
N GLU A 28 -9.13 17.12 -13.60
CA GLU A 28 -10.35 17.54 -12.90
C GLU A 28 -10.82 16.49 -11.90
N LYS A 29 -10.72 15.20 -12.22
CA LYS A 29 -11.02 14.11 -11.27
C LYS A 29 -10.09 14.16 -10.08
N LYS A 30 -8.78 14.32 -10.33
CA LYS A 30 -7.75 14.46 -9.32
C LYS A 30 -8.06 15.62 -8.38
N LYS A 31 -8.30 16.82 -8.92
CA LYS A 31 -8.65 18.00 -8.12
C LYS A 31 -9.85 17.73 -7.20
N LYS A 32 -10.93 17.17 -7.75
CA LYS A 32 -12.14 16.84 -6.98
C LYS A 32 -11.92 15.72 -5.95
N LEU A 33 -11.07 14.73 -6.24
CA LEU A 33 -10.72 13.68 -5.28
C LEU A 33 -9.93 14.25 -4.09
N LEU A 34 -9.07 15.24 -4.34
CA LEU A 34 -8.30 15.91 -3.30
C LEU A 34 -9.14 16.83 -2.39
N GLU A 35 -10.40 17.10 -2.75
CA GLU A 35 -11.34 17.83 -1.89
C GLU A 35 -11.92 16.95 -0.76
N PHE A 36 -11.76 15.63 -0.84
CA PHE A 36 -12.19 14.71 0.22
C PHE A 36 -11.21 14.71 1.40
N LYS A 37 -11.70 14.32 2.58
CA LYS A 37 -10.87 14.09 3.77
C LYS A 37 -10.09 12.78 3.64
N ILE A 38 -8.97 12.83 2.90
CA ILE A 38 -8.16 11.65 2.58
C ILE A 38 -7.45 11.08 3.80
N GLU A 39 -6.90 11.93 4.67
CA GLU A 39 -6.09 11.52 5.83
C GLU A 39 -6.86 10.59 6.79
N ASP A 40 -8.18 10.77 6.91
CA ASP A 40 -9.05 9.99 7.80
C ASP A 40 -9.63 8.72 7.15
N ASN A 41 -9.32 8.46 5.87
CA ASN A 41 -9.95 7.41 5.07
C ASN A 41 -8.90 6.61 4.25
N PRO A 42 -8.42 5.47 4.78
CA PRO A 42 -7.43 4.62 4.11
C PRO A 42 -7.80 4.20 2.67
N MET A 43 -9.10 3.97 2.41
CA MET A 43 -9.56 3.58 1.06
C MET A 43 -9.35 4.72 0.06
N LEU A 44 -9.67 5.96 0.46
CA LEU A 44 -9.42 7.14 -0.37
C LEU A 44 -7.92 7.39 -0.55
N GLY A 45 -7.14 7.28 0.53
CA GLY A 45 -5.69 7.42 0.49
C GLY A 45 -5.05 6.47 -0.51
N ARG A 46 -5.43 5.18 -0.44
CA ARG A 46 -4.99 4.17 -1.39
C ARG A 46 -5.45 4.46 -2.81
N LEU A 47 -6.73 4.81 -3.03
CA LEU A 47 -7.27 5.11 -4.36
C LEU A 47 -6.50 6.25 -5.05
N VAL A 48 -6.18 7.30 -4.29
CA VAL A 48 -5.39 8.44 -4.80
C VAL A 48 -3.97 8.00 -5.15
N PHE A 49 -3.34 7.18 -4.30
CA PHE A 49 -2.00 6.64 -4.58
C PHE A 49 -2.02 5.74 -5.83
N GLU A 50 -2.98 4.83 -5.92
CA GLU A 50 -3.11 3.90 -7.05
C GLU A 50 -3.31 4.62 -8.39
N LYS A 51 -4.10 5.71 -8.41
CA LYS A 51 -4.42 6.43 -9.65
C LYS A 51 -3.38 7.46 -10.05
N TYR A 52 -2.78 8.15 -9.08
CA TYR A 52 -1.99 9.34 -9.35
C TYR A 52 -0.57 9.27 -8.78
N HIS A 53 -0.20 8.15 -8.15
CA HIS A 53 1.12 7.94 -7.52
C HIS A 53 1.45 9.05 -6.50
N MET A 54 0.42 9.62 -5.85
CA MET A 54 0.56 10.73 -4.92
C MET A 54 0.60 10.25 -3.47
N PHE A 55 1.75 10.43 -2.84
CA PHE A 55 1.89 10.26 -1.40
C PHE A 55 1.35 11.49 -0.63
N LEU A 56 0.38 11.25 0.23
CA LEU A 56 -0.32 12.24 1.06
C LEU A 56 -0.31 11.84 2.55
N GLY A 57 0.67 11.02 2.96
CA GLY A 57 0.71 10.46 4.32
C GLY A 57 -0.05 9.14 4.48
N GLN A 58 -0.32 8.41 3.39
CA GLN A 58 -0.94 7.08 3.48
C GLN A 58 -0.12 6.13 4.37
N ASN A 59 -0.80 5.25 5.09
CA ASN A 59 -0.14 4.23 5.89
C ASN A 59 0.57 3.20 4.99
N PHE A 60 1.79 2.84 5.36
CA PHE A 60 2.58 1.81 4.68
C PHE A 60 1.77 0.53 4.40
N PHE A 61 1.07 0.01 5.41
CA PHE A 61 0.36 -1.27 5.32
C PHE A 61 -0.82 -1.25 4.34
N ASP A 62 -1.34 -0.06 4.04
CA ASP A 62 -2.46 0.11 3.11
C ASP A 62 -2.01 0.22 1.66
N ILE A 63 -0.73 0.51 1.40
CA ILE A 63 -0.20 0.76 0.05
C ILE A 63 1.09 -0.01 -0.30
N CYS A 64 1.60 -0.89 0.57
CA CYS A 64 2.91 -1.53 0.37
C CYS A 64 3.05 -2.33 -0.94
N ASP A 65 1.96 -2.89 -1.47
CA ASP A 65 1.92 -3.56 -2.78
C ASP A 65 1.96 -2.58 -3.96
N LEU A 66 1.45 -1.36 -3.79
CA LEU A 66 1.59 -0.26 -4.74
C LEU A 66 3.02 0.29 -4.69
N LEU A 67 3.57 0.51 -3.48
CA LEU A 67 4.96 0.95 -3.27
C LEU A 67 5.98 0.05 -3.95
N TYR A 68 5.70 -1.25 -4.02
CA TYR A 68 6.58 -2.22 -4.68
C TYR A 68 6.80 -1.90 -6.16
N ARG A 69 5.84 -1.25 -6.82
CA ARG A 69 5.89 -0.85 -8.23
C ARG A 69 6.53 0.52 -8.48
N GLU A 70 6.69 1.33 -7.43
CA GLU A 70 7.33 2.65 -7.56
C GLU A 70 8.81 2.52 -7.94
N ASN A 71 9.38 3.54 -8.56
CA ASN A 71 10.82 3.55 -8.84
C ASN A 71 11.61 4.29 -7.76
N GLU A 72 11.01 5.31 -7.16
CA GLU A 72 11.67 6.21 -6.22
C GLU A 72 11.32 5.86 -4.77
N ALA A 73 12.26 6.12 -3.86
CA ALA A 73 12.09 5.98 -2.43
C ALA A 73 11.72 7.32 -1.80
N PHE A 74 10.80 7.30 -0.83
CA PHE A 74 10.28 8.50 -0.17
C PHE A 74 9.83 8.17 1.27
N ASN A 75 9.53 9.21 2.07
CA ASN A 75 9.08 9.06 3.45
C ASN A 75 10.03 8.19 4.31
N LEU A 76 11.35 8.39 4.15
CA LEU A 76 12.41 7.58 4.78
C LEU A 76 12.56 7.84 6.29
N GLU A 77 11.94 8.91 6.79
CA GLU A 77 11.74 9.18 8.21
C GLU A 77 10.80 8.14 8.87
N ASN A 78 9.93 7.50 8.08
CA ASN A 78 9.10 6.41 8.54
C ASN A 78 9.84 5.08 8.43
N GLN A 79 9.94 4.36 9.55
CA GLN A 79 10.70 3.12 9.64
C GLN A 79 10.21 2.03 8.69
N ASP A 80 8.90 1.89 8.45
CA ASP A 80 8.37 0.85 7.57
C ASP A 80 8.74 1.12 6.10
N PHE A 81 8.66 2.39 5.67
CA PHE A 81 9.10 2.82 4.33
C PHE A 81 10.61 2.67 4.17
N LEU A 82 11.39 3.09 5.18
CA LEU A 82 12.84 2.94 5.19
C LEU A 82 13.24 1.46 5.05
N GLU A 83 12.67 0.57 5.87
CA GLU A 83 12.95 -0.87 5.81
C GLU A 83 12.56 -1.46 4.45
N PHE A 84 11.40 -1.09 3.94
CA PHE A 84 10.92 -1.57 2.64
C PHE A 84 11.85 -1.16 1.50
N PHE A 85 12.15 0.15 1.35
CA PHE A 85 13.00 0.62 0.26
C PHE A 85 14.45 0.15 0.39
N TYR A 86 14.96 0.01 1.61
CA TYR A 86 16.28 -0.56 1.83
C TYR A 86 16.34 -2.04 1.45
N ALA A 87 15.33 -2.83 1.82
CA ALA A 87 15.25 -4.24 1.43
C ALA A 87 15.11 -4.44 -0.08
N LEU A 88 14.44 -3.52 -0.77
CA LEU A 88 14.37 -3.53 -2.23
C LEU A 88 15.70 -3.15 -2.91
N GLY A 89 16.63 -2.54 -2.17
CA GLY A 89 17.90 -2.03 -2.71
C GLY A 89 17.76 -0.67 -3.42
N LYS A 90 16.65 0.05 -3.21
CA LYS A 90 16.39 1.36 -3.82
C LYS A 90 17.15 2.50 -3.11
N ILE A 91 17.60 2.26 -1.89
CA ILE A 91 18.45 3.17 -1.13
C ILE A 91 19.66 2.42 -0.62
N SER A 92 20.81 3.11 -0.56
CA SER A 92 22.03 2.58 0.03
C SER A 92 22.23 3.16 1.43
N LYS A 93 22.86 2.40 2.31
CA LYS A 93 23.13 2.81 3.69
C LYS A 93 24.44 3.63 3.81
N HIS A 94 25.02 4.07 2.69
CA HIS A 94 26.33 4.72 2.71
C HIS A 94 26.34 6.11 3.34
N ASP A 95 25.17 6.68 3.61
CA ASP A 95 25.03 7.88 4.44
C ASP A 95 24.61 7.48 5.87
N ASP A 96 25.60 7.57 6.77
CA ASP A 96 25.50 7.73 8.23
C ASP A 96 25.15 6.56 9.16
N THR A 97 26.22 5.93 9.67
CA THR A 97 26.55 5.77 11.11
C THR A 97 25.48 5.34 12.13
N HIS A 98 24.51 4.51 11.77
CA HIS A 98 23.80 3.70 12.77
C HIS A 98 23.68 2.24 12.32
N GLN A 99 23.79 1.30 13.26
CA GLN A 99 23.46 -0.10 13.03
C GLN A 99 21.95 -0.21 12.76
N PHE A 100 21.52 0.06 11.53
CA PHE A 100 20.17 -0.24 11.07
C PHE A 100 19.86 -1.71 11.32
N VAL A 101 18.76 -1.95 12.05
CA VAL A 101 18.24 -3.27 12.36
C VAL A 101 16.83 -3.35 11.80
N PHE A 102 16.60 -4.31 10.92
CA PHE A 102 15.26 -4.63 10.44
C PHE A 102 14.37 -5.08 11.60
N LYS A 103 13.20 -4.45 11.76
CA LYS A 103 12.09 -4.96 12.57
C LYS A 103 11.30 -6.00 11.81
N ASN A 104 11.18 -5.86 10.48
CA ASN A 104 10.44 -6.77 9.63
C ASN A 104 11.33 -7.93 9.14
N SER A 105 10.98 -9.16 9.51
CA SER A 105 11.74 -10.37 9.13
C SER A 105 11.72 -10.63 7.63
N ASN A 106 10.62 -10.33 6.93
CA ASN A 106 10.53 -10.51 5.47
C ASN A 106 11.46 -9.54 4.75
N PHE A 107 11.53 -8.28 5.19
CA PHE A 107 12.45 -7.30 4.59
C PHE A 107 13.91 -7.64 4.86
N LYS A 108 14.23 -8.10 6.08
CA LYS A 108 15.56 -8.63 6.41
C LYS A 108 15.95 -9.79 5.48
N MET A 109 15.05 -10.75 5.32
CA MET A 109 15.28 -11.94 4.48
C MET A 109 15.45 -11.55 3.01
N LEU A 110 14.57 -10.69 2.48
CA LEU A 110 14.67 -10.18 1.12
C LEU A 110 16.02 -9.50 0.87
N LYS A 111 16.45 -8.62 1.78
CA LYS A 111 17.73 -7.91 1.67
C LYS A 111 18.91 -8.88 1.60
N ILE A 112 18.97 -9.85 2.53
CA ILE A 112 20.02 -10.86 2.56
C ILE A 112 20.07 -11.64 1.24
N LEU A 113 18.92 -12.08 0.72
CA LEU A 113 18.87 -12.84 -0.52
C LEU A 113 19.33 -11.99 -1.71
N LYS A 114 18.85 -10.75 -1.85
CA LYS A 114 19.25 -9.85 -2.94
C LYS A 114 20.74 -9.49 -2.87
N ASP A 115 21.29 -9.24 -1.68
CA ASP A 115 22.72 -8.95 -1.49
C ASP A 115 23.61 -10.15 -1.84
N ASN A 116 23.07 -11.36 -1.78
CA ASN A 116 23.73 -12.60 -2.20
C ASN A 116 23.34 -13.04 -3.62
N SER A 117 22.83 -12.12 -4.44
CA SER A 117 22.49 -12.36 -5.86
C SER A 117 21.42 -13.43 -6.10
N PHE A 118 20.60 -13.75 -5.11
CA PHE A 118 19.40 -14.56 -5.34
C PHE A 118 18.31 -13.73 -6.01
N ASN A 119 17.59 -14.33 -6.95
CA ASN A 119 16.43 -13.69 -7.58
C ASN A 119 15.22 -13.72 -6.65
N ALA A 120 15.26 -12.96 -5.56
CA ALA A 120 14.18 -12.88 -4.58
C ALA A 120 13.30 -11.65 -4.79
N GLY A 121 12.00 -11.84 -4.65
CA GLY A 121 10.98 -10.80 -4.70
C GLY A 121 10.00 -10.89 -3.53
N LEU A 122 9.10 -9.91 -3.47
CA LEU A 122 7.91 -10.00 -2.61
C LEU A 122 6.73 -10.47 -3.45
N GLU A 123 6.01 -11.45 -2.94
CA GLU A 123 4.69 -11.82 -3.41
C GLU A 123 3.65 -11.29 -2.43
N PHE A 124 2.53 -10.78 -2.96
CA PHE A 124 1.46 -10.18 -2.18
C PHE A 124 0.21 -11.05 -2.22
N SER A 125 -0.46 -11.18 -1.07
CA SER A 125 -1.80 -11.74 -0.96
C SER A 125 -2.68 -10.86 -0.09
N TYR A 126 -4.00 -10.99 -0.23
CA TYR A 126 -4.95 -10.03 0.32
C TYR A 126 -5.97 -10.75 1.19
N ARG A 127 -5.98 -10.50 2.51
CA ARG A 127 -6.84 -11.21 3.46
C ARG A 127 -7.86 -10.29 4.10
N CYS A 128 -9.12 -10.67 4.09
CA CYS A 128 -10.16 -9.94 4.81
C CYS A 128 -9.99 -10.10 6.33
N SER A 129 -10.00 -8.98 7.07
CA SER A 129 -9.93 -8.99 8.53
C SER A 129 -11.16 -9.60 9.19
N GLU A 130 -12.32 -9.57 8.53
CA GLU A 130 -13.58 -10.07 9.08
C GLU A 130 -13.77 -11.55 8.78
N CYS A 131 -13.97 -11.91 7.51
CA CYS A 131 -14.26 -13.30 7.13
C CYS A 131 -13.03 -14.18 6.93
N LYS A 132 -11.81 -13.63 7.05
CA LYS A 132 -10.52 -14.33 6.91
C LYS A 132 -10.22 -14.94 5.53
N ASN A 133 -11.11 -14.79 4.55
CA ASN A 133 -10.85 -15.25 3.19
C ASN A 133 -9.67 -14.50 2.57
N VAL A 134 -8.87 -15.23 1.79
CA VAL A 134 -7.72 -14.72 1.04
C VAL A 134 -8.09 -14.59 -0.42
N MET A 135 -7.79 -13.45 -1.00
CA MET A 135 -8.06 -13.08 -2.40
C MET A 135 -6.73 -12.92 -3.15
N PRO A 136 -6.71 -13.23 -4.47
CA PRO A 136 -5.53 -13.03 -5.31
C PRO A 136 -5.28 -11.56 -5.68
N LEU A 137 -6.27 -10.68 -5.48
CA LEU A 137 -6.20 -9.26 -5.80
C LEU A 137 -6.69 -8.41 -4.63
N PHE A 138 -6.19 -7.18 -4.53
CA PHE A 138 -6.65 -6.20 -3.56
C PHE A 138 -8.16 -5.94 -3.72
N PHE A 139 -8.84 -5.69 -2.61
CA PHE A 139 -10.25 -5.32 -2.61
C PHE A 139 -10.53 -4.20 -1.60
N TYR A 140 -11.31 -3.20 -2.01
CA TYR A 140 -11.85 -2.18 -1.09
C TYR A 140 -13.06 -2.69 -0.33
N HIS A 141 -13.82 -3.58 -0.96
CA HIS A 141 -15.07 -4.16 -0.48
C HIS A 141 -14.94 -5.68 -0.62
N CYS A 142 -15.05 -6.41 0.49
CA CYS A 142 -14.80 -7.84 0.48
C CYS A 142 -15.84 -8.58 -0.38
N PRO A 143 -15.43 -9.37 -1.40
CA PRO A 143 -16.39 -10.08 -2.25
C PRO A 143 -17.11 -11.24 -1.54
N VAL A 144 -16.68 -11.62 -0.33
CA VAL A 144 -17.26 -12.73 0.43
C VAL A 144 -18.22 -12.25 1.51
N CYS A 145 -17.82 -11.28 2.32
CA CYS A 145 -18.65 -10.79 3.44
C CYS A 145 -19.17 -9.36 3.25
N TYR A 146 -18.84 -8.70 2.14
CA TYR A 146 -19.33 -7.37 1.79
C TYR A 146 -18.95 -6.24 2.77
N GLU A 147 -17.94 -6.48 3.61
CA GLU A 147 -17.41 -5.45 4.51
C GLU A 147 -16.35 -4.59 3.79
N PHE A 148 -16.40 -3.27 4.01
CA PHE A 148 -15.47 -2.30 3.45
C PHE A 148 -14.21 -2.16 4.31
N ASN A 149 -13.10 -1.77 3.68
CA ASN A 149 -11.85 -1.42 4.38
C ASN A 149 -11.28 -2.53 5.28
N THR A 150 -11.52 -3.79 4.92
CA THR A 150 -11.09 -4.96 5.70
C THR A 150 -9.90 -5.69 5.10
N CYS A 151 -9.40 -5.24 3.95
CA CYS A 151 -8.30 -5.89 3.25
C CYS A 151 -6.97 -5.65 3.98
N LYS A 152 -6.36 -6.71 4.51
CA LYS A 152 -4.98 -6.71 5.00
C LYS A 152 -4.06 -7.23 3.90
N ILE A 153 -3.06 -6.43 3.54
CA ILE A 153 -2.02 -6.82 2.59
C ILE A 153 -0.99 -7.66 3.33
N ILE A 154 -0.76 -8.88 2.84
CA ILE A 154 0.26 -9.80 3.33
C ILE A 154 1.33 -9.88 2.25
N TYR A 155 2.58 -9.85 2.66
CA TYR A 155 3.72 -10.01 1.76
C TYR A 155 4.70 -11.04 2.30
N GLU A 156 5.19 -11.88 1.42
CA GLU A 156 6.14 -12.95 1.71
C GLU A 156 7.28 -12.90 0.71
N VAL A 157 8.48 -13.32 1.14
CA VAL A 157 9.63 -13.40 0.23
C VAL A 157 9.54 -14.70 -0.56
N LYS A 158 9.61 -14.58 -1.89
CA LYS A 158 9.66 -15.74 -2.80
C LYS A 158 10.85 -15.66 -3.74
N ASN A 159 11.26 -16.83 -4.22
CA ASN A 159 12.17 -16.93 -5.36
C ASN A 159 11.36 -16.61 -6.63
N ASN A 160 11.79 -15.61 -7.38
CA ASN A 160 11.27 -15.32 -8.70
C ASN A 160 11.93 -16.30 -9.67
N GLU A 161 11.46 -17.55 -9.72
CA GLU A 161 11.89 -18.45 -10.79
C GLU A 161 11.35 -17.89 -12.10
N THR A 162 12.25 -17.51 -13.01
CA THR A 162 11.90 -17.15 -14.39
C THR A 162 11.36 -18.39 -15.08
N HIS A 163 10.08 -18.37 -15.45
CA HIS A 163 9.61 -19.13 -16.60
C HIS A 163 9.94 -18.38 -17.88
#